data_AF-A0A1B6LLC6-F1
#
_entry.id   AF-A0A1B6LLC6-F1
#
_cell.length_a   1.000
_cell.length_b   1.000
_cell.length_c   1.000
_cell.angle_alpha   90.00
_cell.angle_beta   90.00
_cell.angle_gamma   90.00
#
_symmetry.space_group_name_H-M   'P 1'
#
loop_
_entity.id
_entity.type
_entity.pdbx_description
1 polymer ?
#
loop_
_entity_poly.entity_id
_entity_poly.type
_entity_poly.pdbx_seq_one_letter_code
_entity_poly.pdbx_strand_id
1 'polypeptide(L)'
;KPYQTYSPQELAKAEELLKKEMDTVKQGMGHGDLSIESFTQVWEECLGQVLFLANQNRYTRANLASKKDRLESLEKRLEQNRSHMTKEAKRAAKMERKIKIITGGYQTRAQGVVKQLQDMHDQIEQARMELSTFNFLKEQEEAAIPRRIESLTEDVSRQMERERQLQKKYGELQRPPSEKSSVSKA
;
A
#
# COMPACT_ATOMS: atom_id res chain seq x y z
N LYS A 1 61.95 -12.84 -16.17
CA LYS A 1 62.31 -14.09 -15.43
C LYS A 1 61.03 -14.89 -15.24
N PRO A 2 60.98 -16.19 -15.56
CA PRO A 2 59.78 -17.02 -15.33
C PRO A 2 59.50 -17.12 -13.83
N TYR A 3 58.23 -17.09 -13.43
CA TYR A 3 57.82 -17.29 -12.04
C TYR A 3 58.18 -18.73 -11.61
N GLN A 4 58.85 -18.88 -10.46
CA GLN A 4 59.14 -20.19 -9.88
C GLN A 4 57.83 -20.79 -9.32
N THR A 5 57.51 -22.02 -9.72
CA THR A 5 56.37 -22.77 -9.19
C THR A 5 56.79 -23.49 -7.92
N TYR A 6 56.16 -23.14 -6.78
CA TYR A 6 56.39 -23.79 -5.49
C TYR A 6 55.39 -24.93 -5.29
N SER A 7 55.83 -26.00 -4.63
CA SER A 7 54.97 -27.12 -4.27
C SER A 7 54.00 -26.72 -3.13
N PRO A 8 52.82 -27.38 -3.04
CA PRO A 8 51.88 -27.12 -1.95
C PRO A 8 52.48 -27.36 -0.56
N GLN A 9 53.44 -28.28 -0.44
CA GLN A 9 54.13 -28.59 0.81
C GLN A 9 55.09 -27.47 1.23
N GLU A 10 55.78 -26.84 0.27
CA GLU A 10 56.63 -25.68 0.54
C GLU A 10 55.81 -24.47 0.97
N LEU A 11 54.63 -24.26 0.37
CA LEU A 11 53.70 -23.21 0.78
C LEU A 11 53.16 -23.44 2.21
N ALA A 12 52.78 -24.68 2.55
CA ALA A 12 52.32 -25.03 3.89
C ALA A 12 53.42 -24.82 4.95
N LYS A 13 54.66 -25.20 4.63
CA LYS A 13 55.81 -24.97 5.51
C LYS A 13 56.11 -23.47 5.68
N ALA A 14 55.99 -22.68 4.61
CA ALA A 14 56.14 -21.24 4.68
C ALA A 14 55.04 -20.60 5.54
N GLU A 15 53.79 -21.07 5.45
CA GLU A 15 52.69 -20.60 6.29
C GLU A 15 52.93 -20.90 7.77
N GLU A 16 53.46 -22.09 8.10
CA GLU A 16 53.80 -22.45 9.47
C GLU A 16 54.95 -21.59 10.03
N LEU A 17 55.97 -21.31 9.21
CA LEU A 17 57.07 -20.41 9.57
C LEU A 17 56.56 -18.99 9.79
N LEU A 18 55.68 -18.48 8.92
CA LEU A 18 55.06 -17.17 9.07
C LEU A 18 54.24 -17.07 10.36
N LYS A 19 53.48 -18.10 10.73
CA LYS A 19 52.73 -18.11 12.01
C LYS A 19 53.67 -17.98 13.21
N LYS A 20 54.78 -18.73 13.23
CA LYS A 20 55.78 -18.66 14.31
C LYS A 20 56.46 -17.28 14.38
N GLU A 21 56.78 -16.69 13.23
CA GLU A 21 57.34 -15.34 13.15
C GLU A 21 56.33 -14.29 13.61
N MET A 22 55.06 -14.43 13.20
CA MET A 22 53.97 -13.55 13.65
C MET A 22 53.80 -13.58 15.16
N ASP A 23 53.84 -14.74 15.81
CA ASP A 23 53.76 -14.86 17.26
C ASP A 23 54.96 -14.20 17.96
N THR A 24 56.16 -14.36 17.38
CA THR A 24 57.39 -13.74 17.90
C THR A 24 57.35 -12.22 17.79
N VAL A 25 56.88 -11.70 16.66
CA VAL A 25 56.70 -10.24 16.43
C VAL A 25 55.61 -9.69 17.34
N LYS A 26 54.50 -10.42 17.50
CA LYS A 26 53.38 -10.03 18.38
C LYS A 26 53.85 -9.87 19.83
N GLN A 27 54.66 -10.81 20.34
CA GLN A 27 55.27 -10.71 21.65
C GLN A 27 56.31 -9.58 21.74
N GLY A 28 57.19 -9.45 20.73
CA GLY A 28 58.27 -8.46 20.71
C GLY A 28 57.81 -7.00 20.58
N MET A 29 56.69 -6.77 19.89
CA MET A 29 56.11 -5.43 19.71
C MET A 29 55.00 -5.11 20.74
N GLY A 30 54.69 -6.03 21.66
CA GLY A 30 53.67 -5.84 22.69
C GLY A 30 52.26 -5.71 22.13
N HIS A 31 51.99 -6.27 20.95
CA HIS A 31 50.67 -6.26 20.34
C HIS A 31 49.81 -7.38 20.97
N GLY A 32 48.72 -7.03 21.65
CA GLY A 32 47.70 -8.00 22.05
C GLY A 32 46.95 -8.56 20.83
N ASP A 33 45.96 -9.43 21.08
CA ASP A 33 44.96 -9.72 20.04
C ASP A 33 44.13 -8.45 19.79
N LEU A 34 44.50 -7.73 18.72
CA LEU A 34 43.71 -6.60 18.25
C LEU A 34 42.43 -7.15 17.63
N SER A 35 41.28 -6.67 18.09
CA SER A 35 40.03 -7.03 17.44
C SER A 35 40.02 -6.50 15.99
N ILE A 36 39.29 -7.18 15.12
CA ILE A 36 39.06 -6.72 13.74
C ILE A 36 38.45 -5.30 13.73
N GLU A 37 37.66 -4.96 14.75
CA GLU A 37 37.05 -3.65 14.91
C GLU A 37 38.11 -2.57 15.19
N SER A 38 39.05 -2.81 16.10
CA SER A 38 40.16 -1.90 16.38
C SER A 38 41.07 -1.72 15.16
N PHE A 39 41.31 -2.78 14.40
CA PHE A 39 42.06 -2.69 13.14
C PHE A 39 41.31 -1.85 12.09
N THR A 40 40.01 -2.11 11.91
CA THR A 40 39.17 -1.39 10.94
C THR A 40 39.12 0.10 11.26
N GLN A 41 38.97 0.45 12.53
CA GLN A 41 38.98 1.84 12.97
C GLN A 41 40.31 2.54 12.63
N VAL A 42 41.45 1.97 13.03
CA VAL A 42 42.77 2.56 12.75
C VAL A 42 43.03 2.62 11.24
N TRP A 43 42.58 1.62 10.49
CA TRP A 43 42.67 1.60 9.04
C TRP A 43 41.87 2.75 8.39
N GLU A 44 40.62 2.95 8.81
CA GLU A 44 39.78 4.05 8.32
C GLU A 44 40.37 5.42 8.68
N GLU A 45 40.91 5.58 9.89
CA GLU A 45 41.59 6.80 10.33
C GLU A 45 42.85 7.08 9.48
N CYS A 46 43.67 6.05 9.22
CA CYS A 46 44.86 6.17 8.38
C CYS A 46 44.49 6.49 6.93
N LEU A 47 43.48 5.81 6.38
CA LEU A 47 43.01 5.99 5.02
C LEU A 47 42.38 7.37 4.82
N GLY A 48 41.63 7.86 5.82
CA GLY A 48 41.06 9.21 5.81
C GLY A 48 42.11 10.32 5.74
N GLN A 49 43.33 10.05 6.21
CA GLN A 49 44.46 10.97 6.10
C GLN A 49 45.21 10.86 4.78
N VAL A 50 44.92 9.88 3.91
CA VAL A 50 45.57 9.76 2.61
C VAL A 50 44.97 10.77 1.64
N LEU A 51 45.83 11.62 1.09
CA LEU A 51 45.50 12.66 0.13
C LEU A 51 46.22 12.39 -1.19
N PHE A 52 45.54 12.57 -2.31
CA PHE A 52 46.15 12.46 -3.63
C PHE A 52 46.50 13.84 -4.19
N LEU A 53 47.78 14.05 -4.54
CA LEU A 53 48.28 15.27 -5.17
C LEU A 53 48.28 15.11 -6.68
N ALA A 54 47.38 15.81 -7.38
CA ALA A 54 47.21 15.67 -8.82
C ALA A 54 48.46 16.13 -9.61
N ASN A 55 49.10 17.23 -9.19
CA ASN A 55 50.28 17.78 -9.87
C ASN A 55 51.52 16.89 -9.81
N GLN A 56 51.66 16.12 -8.72
CA GLN A 56 52.80 15.22 -8.49
C GLN A 56 52.46 13.76 -8.77
N ASN A 57 51.19 13.47 -9.11
CA ASN A 57 50.64 12.13 -9.29
C ASN A 57 51.03 11.16 -8.16
N ARG A 58 50.91 11.61 -6.90
CA ARG A 58 51.41 10.90 -5.72
C ARG A 58 50.42 10.99 -4.55
N TYR A 59 50.37 9.93 -3.76
CA TYR A 59 49.68 9.92 -2.47
C TYR A 59 50.60 10.42 -1.34
N THR A 60 50.08 11.32 -0.52
CA THR A 60 50.75 11.85 0.67
C THR A 60 49.78 11.85 1.85
N ARG A 61 50.30 12.01 3.07
CA ARG A 61 49.44 12.22 4.24
C ARG A 61 48.98 13.68 4.23
N ALA A 62 47.72 13.92 4.54
CA ALA A 62 47.13 15.25 4.61
C ALA A 62 47.98 16.20 5.45
N ASN A 63 48.50 15.74 6.59
CA ASN A 63 49.35 16.52 7.50
C ASN A 63 50.63 17.06 6.85
N LEU A 64 51.21 16.34 5.88
CA LEU A 64 52.44 16.75 5.18
C LEU A 64 52.17 17.64 3.95
N ALA A 65 50.91 17.73 3.51
CA ALA A 65 50.53 18.54 2.37
C ALA A 65 50.25 20.00 2.79
N SER A 66 50.66 20.94 1.94
CA SER A 66 50.37 22.37 2.15
C SER A 66 48.87 22.66 2.06
N LYS A 67 48.42 23.79 2.62
CA LYS A 67 47.00 24.19 2.52
C LYS A 67 46.53 24.32 1.07
N LYS A 68 47.40 24.79 0.16
CA LYS A 68 47.14 24.92 -1.27
C LYS A 68 46.93 23.55 -1.91
N ASP A 69 47.82 22.62 -1.63
CA ASP A 69 47.78 21.25 -2.16
C ASP A 69 46.53 20.48 -1.69
N ARG A 70 46.12 20.69 -0.43
CA ARG A 70 44.87 20.13 0.11
C ARG A 70 43.65 20.66 -0.64
N LEU A 71 43.60 21.97 -0.90
CA LEU A 71 42.49 22.61 -1.59
C LEU A 71 42.37 22.08 -3.03
N GLU A 72 43.47 22.01 -3.76
CA GLU A 72 43.50 21.49 -5.13
C GLU A 72 43.09 20.01 -5.21
N SER A 73 43.55 19.19 -4.26
CA SER A 73 43.14 17.77 -4.17
C SER A 73 41.63 17.63 -3.94
N LEU A 74 41.07 18.43 -3.04
CA LEU A 74 39.63 18.46 -2.76
C LEU A 74 38.82 18.95 -3.96
N GLU A 75 39.27 19.99 -4.66
CA GLU A 75 38.67 20.47 -5.90
C GLU A 75 38.65 19.37 -6.96
N LYS A 76 39.76 18.65 -7.14
CA LYS A 76 39.83 17.55 -8.11
C LYS A 76 38.88 16.41 -7.77
N ARG A 77 38.79 16.04 -6.49
CA ARG A 77 37.86 15.01 -5.99
C ARG A 77 36.41 15.44 -6.17
N LEU A 78 36.10 16.71 -5.92
CA LEU A 78 34.78 17.28 -6.14
C LEU A 78 34.40 17.23 -7.63
N GLU A 79 35.32 17.57 -8.52
CA GLU A 79 35.08 17.52 -9.96
C GLU A 79 34.88 16.09 -10.47
N GLN A 80 35.67 15.13 -9.97
CA GLN A 80 35.45 13.71 -10.23
C GLN A 80 34.05 13.28 -9.78
N ASN A 81 33.65 13.63 -8.56
CA ASN A 81 32.33 13.31 -8.02
C ASN A 81 31.20 13.93 -8.86
N ARG A 82 31.36 15.19 -9.33
CA ARG A 82 30.40 15.82 -10.25
C ARG A 82 30.29 15.08 -11.58
N SER A 83 31.43 14.63 -12.14
CA SER A 83 31.45 13.81 -13.34
C SER A 83 30.74 12.48 -13.14
N HIS A 84 30.99 11.79 -12.02
CA HIS A 84 30.30 10.56 -11.66
C HIS A 84 28.80 10.77 -11.50
N MET A 85 28.38 11.79 -10.74
CA MET A 85 26.98 12.15 -10.55
C MET A 85 26.27 12.41 -11.88
N THR A 86 26.91 13.15 -12.79
CA THR A 86 26.34 13.44 -14.12
C THR A 86 26.19 12.17 -14.96
N LYS A 87 27.17 11.26 -14.93
CA LYS A 87 27.12 9.99 -15.65
C LYS A 87 26.03 9.07 -15.11
N GLU A 88 25.96 8.92 -13.78
CA GLU A 88 24.97 8.07 -13.13
C GLU A 88 23.56 8.64 -13.26
N ALA A 89 23.37 9.97 -13.14
CA ALA A 89 22.07 10.61 -13.39
C ALA A 89 21.57 10.36 -14.82
N LYS A 90 22.45 10.45 -15.83
CA LYS A 90 22.09 10.12 -17.22
C LYS A 90 21.71 8.65 -17.40
N ARG A 91 22.42 7.73 -16.73
CA ARG A 91 22.12 6.29 -16.75
C ARG A 91 20.77 6.00 -16.08
N ALA A 92 20.53 6.57 -14.89
CA ALA A 92 19.28 6.45 -14.16
C ALA A 92 18.10 6.98 -14.99
N ALA A 93 18.20 8.19 -15.55
CA ALA A 93 17.14 8.76 -16.38
C ALA A 93 16.82 7.90 -17.62
N LYS A 94 17.82 7.26 -18.23
CA LYS A 94 17.60 6.33 -19.35
C LYS A 94 16.89 5.05 -18.89
N MET A 95 17.28 4.52 -17.73
CA MET A 95 16.65 3.34 -17.14
C MET A 95 15.20 3.63 -16.73
N GLU A 96 14.95 4.74 -16.05
CA GLU A 96 13.62 5.20 -15.66
C GLU A 96 12.71 5.38 -16.87
N ARG A 97 13.19 6.01 -17.94
CA ARG A 97 12.42 6.16 -19.18
C ARG A 97 12.05 4.79 -19.78
N LYS A 98 12.99 3.84 -19.78
CA LYS A 98 12.75 2.47 -20.27
C LYS A 98 11.72 1.74 -19.40
N ILE A 99 11.88 1.80 -18.07
CA ILE A 99 10.94 1.20 -17.12
C ILE A 99 9.55 1.82 -17.34
N LYS A 100 9.45 3.15 -17.37
CA LYS A 100 8.17 3.85 -17.58
C LYS A 100 7.45 3.43 -18.86
N ILE A 101 8.16 3.22 -19.97
CA ILE A 101 7.57 2.74 -21.22
C ILE A 101 7.05 1.31 -21.07
N ILE A 102 7.85 0.41 -20.48
CA ILE A 102 7.51 -1.01 -20.34
C ILE A 102 6.39 -1.21 -19.32
N THR A 103 6.45 -0.51 -18.19
CA THR A 103 5.55 -0.72 -17.04
C THR A 103 4.39 0.25 -16.99
N GLY A 104 4.42 1.36 -17.73
CA GLY A 104 3.39 2.41 -17.65
C GLY A 104 2.00 1.88 -17.98
N GLY A 105 1.86 1.11 -19.07
CA GLY A 105 0.58 0.47 -19.42
C GLY A 105 0.10 -0.53 -18.36
N TYR A 106 1.02 -1.34 -17.80
CA TYR A 106 0.69 -2.27 -16.73
C TYR A 106 0.27 -1.54 -15.44
N GLN A 107 0.90 -0.42 -15.11
CA GLN A 107 0.53 0.42 -13.97
C GLN A 107 -0.87 1.00 -14.13
N THR A 108 -1.20 1.58 -15.30
CA THR A 108 -2.54 2.11 -15.58
C THR A 108 -3.60 1.01 -15.53
N ARG A 109 -3.31 -0.17 -16.09
CA ARG A 109 -4.22 -1.32 -16.01
C ARG A 109 -4.43 -1.78 -14.57
N ALA A 110 -3.36 -1.89 -13.78
CA ALA A 110 -3.45 -2.27 -12.37
C ALA A 110 -4.30 -1.27 -11.57
N GLN A 111 -4.07 0.03 -11.73
CA GLN A 111 -4.87 1.08 -11.10
C GLN A 111 -6.35 1.01 -11.51
N GLY A 112 -6.63 0.76 -12.79
CA GLY A 112 -7.99 0.57 -13.29
C GLY A 112 -8.70 -0.62 -12.65
N VAL A 113 -8.03 -1.77 -12.57
CA VAL A 113 -8.59 -2.99 -11.94
C VAL A 113 -8.82 -2.78 -10.44
N VAL A 114 -7.89 -2.12 -9.73
CA VAL A 114 -8.06 -1.79 -8.32
C VAL A 114 -9.28 -0.90 -8.11
N LYS A 115 -9.47 0.11 -8.95
CA LYS A 115 -10.65 0.98 -8.88
C LYS A 115 -11.94 0.19 -9.15
N GLN A 116 -11.98 -0.63 -10.19
CA GLN A 116 -13.14 -1.47 -10.49
C GLN A 116 -13.49 -2.40 -9.33
N LEU A 117 -12.48 -3.00 -8.69
CA LEU A 117 -12.69 -3.87 -7.53
C LEU A 117 -13.32 -3.10 -6.37
N GLN A 118 -12.84 -1.88 -6.09
CA GLN A 118 -13.41 -1.03 -5.06
C GLN A 118 -14.86 -0.65 -5.39
N ASP A 119 -15.13 -0.20 -6.62
CA ASP A 119 -16.48 0.19 -7.05
C ASP A 119 -17.45 -1.01 -6.95
N MET A 120 -17.01 -2.23 -7.30
CA MET A 120 -17.81 -3.45 -7.16
C MET A 120 -18.06 -3.81 -5.68
N HIS A 121 -17.05 -3.65 -4.82
CA HIS A 121 -17.21 -3.88 -3.39
C HIS A 121 -18.27 -2.95 -2.79
N ASP A 122 -18.23 -1.67 -3.12
CA ASP A 122 -19.19 -0.68 -2.64
C ASP A 122 -20.62 -1.00 -3.15
N GLN A 123 -20.75 -1.46 -4.40
CA GLN A 123 -22.03 -1.92 -4.94
C GLN A 123 -22.57 -3.17 -4.23
N ILE A 124 -21.70 -4.12 -3.87
CA ILE A 124 -22.09 -5.32 -3.13
C ILE A 124 -22.63 -4.93 -1.74
N GLU A 125 -21.94 -4.04 -1.03
CA GLU A 125 -22.37 -3.59 0.29
C GLU A 125 -23.70 -2.82 0.21
N GLN A 126 -23.87 -1.95 -0.78
CA GLN A 126 -25.14 -1.26 -1.03
C GLN A 126 -26.27 -2.26 -1.30
N ALA A 127 -26.07 -3.23 -2.19
CA ALA A 127 -27.07 -4.25 -2.51
C ALA A 127 -27.42 -5.13 -1.30
N ARG A 128 -26.45 -5.42 -0.42
CA ARG A 128 -26.68 -6.15 0.84
C ARG A 128 -27.55 -5.35 1.79
N MET A 129 -27.27 -4.05 1.97
CA MET A 129 -28.09 -3.17 2.79
C MET A 129 -29.52 -3.05 2.24
N GLU A 130 -29.66 -2.86 0.93
CA GLU A 130 -30.96 -2.80 0.26
C GLU A 130 -31.74 -4.11 0.44
N LEU A 131 -31.11 -5.26 0.25
CA LEU A 131 -31.74 -6.56 0.45
C LEU A 131 -32.26 -6.72 1.89
N SER A 132 -31.44 -6.37 2.88
CA SER A 132 -31.86 -6.42 4.29
C SER A 132 -33.04 -5.50 4.54
N THR A 133 -33.02 -4.30 3.96
CA THR A 133 -34.08 -3.30 4.09
C THR A 133 -35.37 -3.80 3.45
N PHE A 134 -35.31 -4.33 2.22
CA PHE A 134 -36.49 -4.85 1.54
C PHE A 134 -37.07 -6.10 2.19
N ASN A 135 -36.25 -6.98 2.78
CA ASN A 135 -36.75 -8.10 3.56
C ASN A 135 -37.56 -7.61 4.77
N PHE A 136 -37.02 -6.63 5.52
CA PHE A 136 -37.73 -6.02 6.65
C PHE A 136 -39.03 -5.33 6.21
N LEU A 137 -38.99 -4.53 5.14
CA LEU A 137 -40.19 -3.88 4.59
C LEU A 137 -41.23 -4.92 4.14
N LYS A 138 -40.79 -6.00 3.51
CA LYS A 138 -41.68 -7.09 3.07
C LYS A 138 -42.40 -7.71 4.26
N GLU A 139 -41.69 -8.07 5.33
CA GLU A 139 -42.30 -8.64 6.53
C GLU A 139 -43.31 -7.66 7.16
N GLN A 140 -42.98 -6.37 7.21
CA GLN A 140 -43.87 -5.34 7.72
C GLN A 140 -45.14 -5.19 6.85
N GLU A 141 -44.97 -5.22 5.53
CA GLU A 141 -46.07 -5.11 4.58
C GLU A 141 -46.98 -6.34 4.62
N GLU A 142 -46.41 -7.54 4.68
CA GLU A 142 -47.15 -8.81 4.86
C GLU A 142 -48.01 -8.79 6.13
N ALA A 143 -47.51 -8.20 7.22
CA ALA A 143 -48.28 -8.03 8.45
C ALA A 143 -49.35 -6.92 8.36
N ALA A 144 -49.14 -5.89 7.54
CA ALA A 144 -50.03 -4.73 7.42
C ALA A 144 -51.17 -4.94 6.39
N ILE A 145 -50.97 -5.78 5.37
CA ILE A 145 -51.98 -6.07 4.34
C ILE A 145 -53.30 -6.60 4.94
N PRO A 146 -53.31 -7.61 5.84
CA PRO A 146 -54.56 -8.15 6.38
C PRO A 146 -55.38 -7.10 7.11
N ARG A 147 -54.73 -6.24 7.92
CA ARG A 147 -55.39 -5.15 8.65
C ARG A 147 -56.02 -4.13 7.71
N ARG A 148 -55.33 -3.80 6.61
CA ARG A 148 -55.88 -2.91 5.57
C ARG A 148 -57.10 -3.53 4.88
N ILE A 149 -57.06 -4.81 4.54
CA ILE A 149 -58.19 -5.53 3.93
C ILE A 149 -59.38 -5.57 4.89
N GLU A 150 -59.14 -5.88 6.16
CA GLU A 150 -60.18 -5.93 7.20
C GLU A 150 -60.86 -4.58 7.38
N SER A 151 -60.09 -3.51 7.57
CA SER A 151 -60.61 -2.14 7.69
C SER A 151 -61.45 -1.74 6.49
N LEU A 152 -60.99 -2.04 5.26
CA LEU A 152 -61.76 -1.74 4.05
C LEU A 152 -63.04 -2.58 3.96
N THR A 153 -62.99 -3.85 4.36
CA THR A 153 -64.16 -4.74 4.37
C THR A 153 -65.22 -4.24 5.35
N GLU A 154 -64.81 -3.78 6.53
CA GLU A 154 -65.71 -3.16 7.51
C GLU A 154 -66.35 -1.87 6.98
N ASP A 155 -65.58 -1.02 6.31
CA ASP A 155 -66.08 0.20 5.70
C ASP A 155 -67.10 -0.09 4.59
N VAL A 156 -66.82 -1.05 3.71
CA VAL A 156 -67.77 -1.49 2.68
C VAL A 156 -69.03 -2.06 3.32
N SER A 157 -68.91 -2.89 4.36
CA SER A 157 -70.07 -3.45 5.07
C SER A 157 -70.94 -2.35 5.68
N ARG A 158 -70.33 -1.32 6.30
CA ARG A 158 -71.05 -0.16 6.83
C ARG A 158 -71.78 0.63 5.74
N GLN A 159 -71.14 0.82 4.59
CA GLN A 159 -71.77 1.51 3.46
C GLN A 159 -72.93 0.71 2.86
N MET A 160 -72.77 -0.60 2.69
CA MET A 160 -73.84 -1.48 2.18
C MET A 160 -75.07 -1.45 3.09
N GLU A 161 -74.89 -1.52 4.41
CA GLU A 161 -76.02 -1.45 5.35
C GLU A 161 -76.71 -0.07 5.29
N ARG A 162 -75.93 1.02 5.17
CA ARG A 162 -76.48 2.37 5.00
C ARG A 162 -77.28 2.50 3.71
N GLU A 163 -76.77 2.02 2.58
CA GLU A 163 -77.49 2.03 1.31
C GLU A 163 -78.76 1.19 1.36
N ARG A 164 -78.69 0.00 1.97
CA ARG A 164 -79.86 -0.87 2.15
C ARG A 164 -80.98 -0.17 2.93
N GLN A 165 -80.63 0.53 4.01
CA GLN A 165 -81.59 1.32 4.79
C GLN A 165 -82.18 2.49 3.99
N LEU A 166 -81.37 3.19 3.21
CA LEU A 166 -81.83 4.29 2.35
C LEU A 166 -82.77 3.81 1.25
N GLN A 167 -82.44 2.71 0.57
CA GLN A 167 -83.29 2.08 -0.44
C GLN A 167 -84.62 1.61 0.15
N LYS A 168 -84.62 1.01 1.35
CA LYS A 168 -85.84 0.61 2.05
C LYS A 168 -86.75 1.82 2.32
N LYS A 169 -86.19 2.91 2.87
CA LYS A 169 -86.93 4.17 3.10
C LYS A 169 -87.50 4.75 1.81
N TYR A 170 -86.72 4.73 0.73
CA TYR A 170 -87.19 5.19 -0.58
C TYR A 170 -88.38 4.36 -1.09
N GLY A 171 -88.31 3.03 -0.99
CA GLY A 171 -89.42 2.15 -1.37
C GLY A 171 -90.67 2.37 -0.53
N GLU A 172 -90.54 2.62 0.78
CA GLU A 172 -91.66 2.98 1.66
C GLU A 172 -92.30 4.33 1.25
N LEU A 173 -91.49 5.32 0.85
CA LEU A 173 -91.96 6.62 0.38
C LEU A 173 -92.69 6.53 -0.96
N GLN A 174 -92.20 5.70 -1.89
CA GLN A 174 -92.82 5.50 -3.22
C GLN A 174 -94.13 4.70 -3.20
N ARG A 175 -94.47 3.97 -2.12
CA ARG A 175 -95.77 3.27 -2.04
C ARG A 175 -96.94 4.26 -2.07
N PRO A 176 -97.97 4.02 -2.90
CA PRO A 176 -99.17 4.85 -2.95
C PRO A 176 -99.93 4.81 -1.60
N PRO A 177 -100.67 5.87 -1.25
CA PRO A 177 -101.34 5.98 0.04
C PRO A 177 -102.35 4.86 0.35
N SER A 178 -102.86 4.16 -0.66
CA SER A 178 -103.84 3.08 -0.51
C SER A 178 -103.30 1.80 0.17
N GLU A 179 -101.98 1.56 0.16
CA GLU A 179 -101.37 0.38 0.79
C GLU A 179 -100.73 0.67 2.16
N LYS A 180 -100.60 1.94 2.56
CA LYS A 180 -99.97 2.33 3.85
C LYS A 180 -100.90 2.10 5.05
N SER A 181 -102.21 1.98 4.84
CA SER A 181 -103.22 1.84 5.90
C SER A 181 -103.51 0.40 6.32
N SER A 182 -103.17 -0.60 5.51
CA SER A 182 -103.46 -2.02 5.78
C SER A 182 -102.43 -2.72 6.69
N VAL A 183 -101.21 -2.19 6.79
CA VAL A 183 -100.12 -2.82 7.60
C VAL A 183 -100.05 -2.27 9.03
N SER A 184 -100.71 -1.14 9.33
CA SER A 184 -100.74 -0.55 10.69
C SER A 184 -101.90 -1.10 11.57
N LYS A 185 -102.69 -2.04 11.05
CA LYS A 185 -103.77 -2.74 11.77
C LYS A 185 -103.57 -4.26 11.66
N ALA A 186 -102.50 -4.77 12.25
CA ALA A 186 -102.33 -6.17 12.62
C ALA A 186 -101.32 -6.25 13.76
#